data_AF-A0A933BYL2-F1
#
_entry.id   AF-A0A933BYL2-F1
#
_cell.length_a   1.000
_cell.length_b   1.000
_cell.length_c   1.000
_cell.angle_alpha   90.00
_cell.angle_beta   90.00
_cell.angle_gamma   90.00
#
_symmetry.space_group_name_H-M   'P 1'
#
loop_
_entity.id
_entity.type
_entity.pdbx_description
1 polymer ?
#
loop_
_entity_poly.entity_id
_entity_poly.type
_entity_poly.pdbx_seq_one_letter_code
_entity_poly.pdbx_strand_id
1 'polypeptide(L)'
;MERADLEKLTVTKLREYALEKHPGIEGVSGMKKEDLVEAIIAEEVKAGLRPKEEKRAAPAVSKVGDLKAKIRALKADRDKALAGKDGEALKAVRTKLKGLKRQIRRLRKVS
;
A
#
# COMPACT_ATOMS: atom_id res chain seq x y z
N MET A 1 -10.60 15.41 -13.44
CA MET A 1 -10.75 14.13 -14.19
C MET A 1 -10.97 13.00 -13.21
N GLU A 2 -11.60 11.88 -13.59
CA GLU A 2 -11.70 10.74 -12.66
C GLU A 2 -10.33 10.06 -12.44
N ARG A 3 -10.14 9.42 -11.28
CA ARG A 3 -8.83 8.81 -10.94
C ARG A 3 -8.45 7.72 -11.94
N ALA A 4 -9.44 6.96 -12.40
CA ALA A 4 -9.29 5.93 -13.42
C ALA A 4 -8.80 6.48 -14.76
N ASP A 5 -9.02 7.76 -15.04
CA ASP A 5 -8.55 8.40 -16.27
C ASP A 5 -7.09 8.83 -16.15
N LEU A 6 -6.68 9.34 -14.98
CA LEU A 6 -5.28 9.65 -14.69
C LEU A 6 -4.39 8.39 -14.72
N GLU A 7 -4.89 7.26 -14.22
CA GLU A 7 -4.15 5.99 -14.22
C GLU A 7 -3.96 5.40 -15.65
N LYS A 8 -4.84 5.74 -16.59
CA LYS A 8 -4.72 5.32 -18.01
C LYS A 8 -3.70 6.16 -18.78
N LEU A 9 -3.43 7.39 -18.33
CA LEU A 9 -2.47 8.27 -19.00
C LEU A 9 -1.04 7.75 -18.87
N THR A 10 -0.22 8.10 -19.86
CA THR A 10 1.22 7.84 -19.82
C THR A 10 1.91 8.81 -18.87
N VAL A 11 3.07 8.43 -18.35
CA VAL A 11 3.86 9.27 -17.43
C VAL A 11 4.15 10.63 -18.04
N THR A 12 4.44 10.70 -19.34
CA THR A 12 4.67 11.94 -20.08
C THR A 12 3.47 12.88 -20.03
N LYS A 13 2.27 12.37 -20.36
CA LYS A 13 1.03 13.15 -20.33
C LYS A 13 0.65 13.61 -18.93
N LEU A 14 0.92 12.79 -17.91
CA LEU A 14 0.73 13.18 -16.51
C LEU A 14 1.67 14.29 -16.08
N ARG A 15 2.92 14.30 -16.57
CA ARG A 15 3.89 15.36 -16.28
C ARG A 15 3.50 16.68 -16.95
N GLU A 16 3.11 16.63 -18.22
CA GLU A 16 2.62 17.79 -18.95
C GLU A 16 1.38 18.39 -18.26
N TYR A 17 0.42 17.53 -17.90
CA TYR A 17 -0.80 17.95 -17.20
C TYR A 17 -0.49 18.58 -15.83
N ALA A 18 0.41 17.97 -15.05
CA ALA A 18 0.82 18.50 -13.76
C ALA A 18 1.49 19.88 -13.90
N LEU A 19 2.39 20.06 -14.89
CA LEU A 19 3.04 21.35 -15.14
C LEU A 19 2.07 22.43 -15.63
N GLU A 20 1.10 22.08 -16.47
CA GLU A 20 0.17 23.04 -17.07
C GLU A 20 -0.94 23.48 -16.09
N LYS A 21 -1.53 22.52 -15.35
CA LYS A 21 -2.69 22.79 -14.48
C LYS A 21 -2.33 23.00 -13.02
N HIS A 22 -1.17 22.50 -12.57
CA HIS A 22 -0.79 22.52 -11.16
C HIS A 22 0.69 22.92 -11.00
N PRO A 23 1.05 24.20 -11.28
CA PRO A 23 2.43 24.67 -11.16
C PRO A 23 3.00 24.61 -9.73
N GLY A 24 2.16 24.35 -8.72
CA GLY A 24 2.58 24.11 -7.33
C GLY A 24 3.17 22.71 -7.07
N ILE A 25 3.16 21.80 -8.04
CA ILE A 25 3.80 20.48 -7.91
C ILE A 25 5.27 20.61 -8.35
N GLU A 26 6.18 20.74 -7.39
CA GLU A 26 7.62 20.73 -7.65
C GLU A 26 8.15 19.29 -7.81
N GLY A 27 9.11 19.07 -8.72
CA GLY A 27 9.76 17.76 -8.89
C GLY A 27 9.06 16.75 -9.80
N VAL A 28 8.10 17.19 -10.62
CA VAL A 28 7.30 16.37 -11.57
C VAL A 28 8.17 15.47 -12.49
N SER A 29 9.36 15.92 -12.86
CA SER A 29 10.28 15.17 -13.72
C SER A 29 10.84 13.87 -13.08
N GLY A 30 10.98 13.85 -11.74
CA GLY A 30 11.54 12.71 -11.00
C GLY A 30 10.52 11.74 -10.40
N MET A 31 9.24 12.10 -10.40
CA MET A 31 8.20 11.29 -9.76
C MET A 31 7.83 10.05 -10.60
N LYS A 32 7.50 8.96 -9.90
CA LYS A 32 6.94 7.75 -10.52
C LYS A 32 5.49 8.01 -10.92
N LYS A 33 4.96 7.17 -11.81
CA LYS A 33 3.59 7.28 -12.31
C LYS A 33 2.55 7.36 -11.18
N GLU A 34 2.71 6.50 -10.18
CA GLU A 34 1.82 6.40 -9.02
C GLU A 34 1.86 7.69 -8.19
N ASP A 35 3.08 8.17 -7.89
CA ASP A 35 3.30 9.40 -7.12
C ASP A 35 2.75 10.65 -7.84
N LEU A 36 2.85 10.70 -9.18
CA LEU A 36 2.30 11.80 -9.99
C LEU A 36 0.78 11.86 -9.92
N VAL A 37 0.10 10.71 -10.02
CA VAL A 37 -1.36 10.65 -9.90
C VAL A 37 -1.80 11.13 -8.51
N GLU A 38 -1.09 10.71 -7.46
CA GLU A 38 -1.39 11.15 -6.10
C GLU A 38 -1.14 12.66 -5.89
N ALA A 39 -0.07 13.21 -6.47
CA ALA A 39 0.23 14.64 -6.39
C ALA A 39 -0.85 15.50 -7.08
N ILE A 40 -1.29 15.10 -8.28
CA ILE A 40 -2.37 15.78 -9.01
C ILE A 40 -3.67 15.73 -8.22
N ILE A 41 -4.05 14.55 -7.71
CA ILE A 41 -5.27 14.40 -6.89
C ILE A 41 -5.18 15.25 -5.61
N ALA A 42 -4.01 15.31 -4.97
CA ALA A 42 -3.82 16.10 -3.76
C ALA A 42 -4.01 17.61 -4.02
N GLU A 43 -3.52 18.12 -5.14
CA GLU A 43 -3.75 19.52 -5.55
C GLU A 43 -5.21 19.78 -5.97
N GLU A 44 -5.84 18.88 -6.74
CA GLU A 44 -7.27 19.01 -7.10
C GLU A 44 -8.18 19.00 -5.85
N VAL A 45 -7.85 18.21 -4.83
CA VAL A 45 -8.55 18.19 -3.53
C VAL A 45 -8.30 19.47 -2.72
N LYS A 46 -7.08 20.02 -2.72
CA LYS A 46 -6.78 21.31 -2.07
C LYS A 46 -7.53 22.47 -2.72
N ALA A 47 -7.64 22.44 -4.05
CA ALA A 47 -8.38 23.43 -4.82
C ALA A 47 -9.92 23.29 -4.68
N GLY A 48 -10.41 22.24 -4.01
CA GLY A 48 -11.83 22.02 -3.76
C GLY A 48 -12.61 21.47 -4.95
N LEU A 49 -11.93 21.04 -6.03
CA LEU A 49 -12.57 20.49 -7.24
C LEU A 49 -13.01 19.03 -7.09
N ARG A 50 -12.65 18.37 -5.97
CA ARG A 50 -13.02 16.97 -5.69
C ARG A 50 -13.42 16.76 -4.24
N PRO A 51 -14.46 15.94 -3.96
CA PRO A 51 -14.67 15.43 -2.61
C PRO A 51 -13.44 14.64 -2.18
N LYS A 52 -13.11 14.68 -0.88
CA LYS A 52 -11.98 13.96 -0.27
C LYS A 52 -12.18 12.44 -0.45
N GLU A 53 -11.83 11.91 -1.62
CA GLU A 53 -11.69 10.47 -1.76
C GLU A 53 -10.47 10.05 -0.95
N GLU A 54 -10.69 9.04 -0.11
CA GLU A 54 -9.69 8.51 0.80
C GLU A 54 -8.42 8.19 0.02
N LYS A 55 -7.33 8.87 0.39
CA LYS A 55 -5.98 8.52 -0.06
C LYS A 55 -5.84 7.01 0.14
N ARG A 56 -5.65 6.26 -0.94
CA ARG A 56 -5.16 4.88 -0.82
C ARG A 56 -3.83 5.02 -0.09
N ALA A 57 -3.83 4.68 1.19
CA ALA A 57 -2.65 4.79 2.02
C ALA A 57 -1.50 4.08 1.29
N ALA A 58 -0.42 4.83 1.03
CA ALA A 58 0.79 4.32 0.41
C ALA A 58 1.10 2.92 0.96
N PRO A 59 1.32 1.89 0.11
CA PRO A 59 1.39 0.50 0.54
C PRO A 59 2.67 0.17 1.33
N ALA A 60 3.37 1.15 1.92
CA ALA A 60 4.58 0.94 2.70
C ALA A 60 4.30 0.91 4.21
N VAL A 61 3.47 1.82 4.72
CA VAL A 61 3.26 1.99 6.17
C VAL A 61 2.16 1.05 6.71
N SER A 62 1.19 0.67 5.88
CA SER A 62 0.13 -0.31 6.20
C SER A 62 0.65 -1.75 6.31
N LYS A 63 1.72 -2.10 5.61
CA LYS A 63 2.22 -3.48 5.53
C LYS A 63 2.55 -4.10 6.89
N VAL A 64 3.17 -3.37 7.82
CA VAL A 64 3.56 -3.97 9.11
C VAL A 64 2.36 -4.22 10.02
N GLY A 65 1.39 -3.29 10.02
CA GLY A 65 0.13 -3.45 10.77
C GLY A 65 -0.66 -4.67 10.28
N ASP A 66 -0.82 -4.78 8.96
CA ASP A 66 -1.54 -5.88 8.32
C ASP A 66 -0.86 -7.23 8.54
N LEU A 67 0.48 -7.27 8.46
CA LEU A 67 1.25 -8.47 8.77
C LEU A 67 1.09 -8.89 10.24
N LYS A 68 1.03 -7.94 11.17
CA LYS A 68 0.76 -8.24 12.60
C LYS A 68 -0.66 -8.76 12.80
N ALA A 69 -1.67 -8.21 12.11
CA ALA A 69 -3.04 -8.71 12.16
C ALA A 69 -3.12 -10.15 11.66
N LYS A 70 -2.50 -10.47 10.52
CA LYS A 70 -2.40 -11.84 9.98
C LYS A 70 -1.69 -12.80 10.94
N ILE A 71 -0.65 -12.34 11.65
CA ILE A 71 0.02 -13.15 12.67
C ILE A 71 -0.92 -13.48 13.84
N ARG A 72 -1.78 -12.55 14.28
CA ARG A 72 -2.73 -12.82 15.36
C ARG A 72 -3.75 -13.88 14.95
N ALA A 73 -4.30 -13.77 13.73
CA ALA A 73 -5.22 -14.78 13.19
C ALA A 73 -4.58 -16.17 13.13
N LEU A 74 -3.36 -16.28 12.57
CA LEU A 74 -2.64 -17.55 12.48
C LEU A 74 -2.25 -18.14 13.84
N LYS A 75 -2.14 -17.33 14.91
CA LYS A 75 -1.94 -17.87 16.26
C LYS A 75 -3.19 -18.58 16.77
N ALA A 76 -4.38 -18.03 16.50
CA ALA A 76 -5.62 -18.71 16.84
C ALA A 76 -5.76 -20.03 16.08
N ASP A 77 -5.40 -20.05 14.79
CA ASP A 77 -5.42 -21.28 13.99
C ASP A 77 -4.41 -22.32 14.48
N ARG A 78 -3.24 -21.88 14.96
CA ARG A 78 -2.25 -22.76 15.60
C ARG A 78 -2.84 -23.42 16.85
N ASP A 79 -3.54 -22.65 17.68
CA ASP A 79 -4.09 -23.14 18.94
C ASP A 79 -5.24 -24.13 18.68
N LYS A 80 -6.05 -23.88 17.64
CA LYS A 80 -7.03 -24.85 17.14
C LYS A 80 -6.39 -26.14 16.62
N ALA A 81 -5.32 -26.04 15.82
CA ALA A 81 -4.59 -27.21 15.32
C ALA A 81 -3.91 -28.01 16.45
N LEU A 82 -3.42 -27.32 17.50
CA LEU A 82 -2.90 -27.96 18.71
C LEU A 82 -3.99 -28.71 19.46
N ALA A 83 -5.16 -28.11 19.64
CA ALA A 83 -6.30 -28.75 20.30
C ALA A 83 -6.82 -29.97 19.51
N GLY A 84 -6.88 -29.85 18.18
CA GLY A 84 -7.26 -30.94 17.28
C GLY A 84 -6.20 -32.02 17.07
N LYS A 85 -5.00 -31.89 17.66
CA LYS A 85 -3.83 -32.76 17.44
C LYS A 85 -3.48 -32.98 15.96
N ASP A 86 -3.80 -32.01 15.11
CA ASP A 86 -3.52 -32.07 13.68
C ASP A 86 -2.08 -31.59 13.41
N GLY A 87 -1.19 -32.56 13.24
CA GLY A 87 0.24 -32.31 13.02
C GLY A 87 0.54 -31.59 11.69
N GLU A 88 -0.23 -31.87 10.64
CA GLU A 88 -0.03 -31.28 9.32
C GLU A 88 -0.47 -29.83 9.31
N ALA A 89 -1.68 -29.55 9.82
CA ALA A 89 -2.18 -28.19 9.98
C ALA A 89 -1.26 -27.35 10.88
N LEU A 90 -0.77 -27.94 11.98
CA LEU A 90 0.17 -27.27 12.87
C LEU A 90 1.48 -26.89 12.17
N LYS A 91 2.04 -27.79 11.35
CA LYS A 91 3.27 -27.54 10.58
C LYS A 91 3.05 -26.44 9.54
N ALA A 92 1.92 -26.45 8.83
CA ALA A 92 1.57 -25.45 7.84
C ALA A 92 1.45 -24.05 8.47
N VAL A 93 0.71 -23.94 9.59
CA VAL A 93 0.51 -22.68 10.31
C VAL A 93 1.84 -22.14 10.86
N ARG A 94 2.68 -22.99 11.47
CA ARG A 94 4.01 -22.58 11.97
C ARG A 94 4.91 -22.03 10.86
N THR A 95 4.88 -22.65 9.68
CA THR A 95 5.67 -22.23 8.51
C THR A 95 5.22 -20.85 8.01
N LYS A 96 3.91 -20.65 7.85
CA LYS A 96 3.33 -19.33 7.48
C LYS A 96 3.71 -18.25 8.49
N LEU A 97 3.58 -18.56 9.78
CA LEU A 97 3.88 -17.64 10.88
C LEU A 97 5.38 -17.25 10.91
N LYS A 98 6.30 -18.19 10.65
CA LYS A 98 7.73 -17.93 10.49
C LYS A 98 8.01 -17.00 9.30
N GLY A 99 7.35 -17.23 8.17
CA GLY A 99 7.45 -16.41 6.96
C GLY A 99 7.06 -14.94 7.21
N LEU A 100 5.88 -14.70 7.79
CA LEU A 100 5.40 -13.35 8.10
C LEU A 100 6.31 -12.63 9.09
N LYS A 101 6.79 -13.29 10.14
CA LYS A 101 7.75 -12.72 11.09
C LYS A 101 9.09 -12.35 10.43
N ARG A 102 9.54 -13.12 9.43
CA ARG A 102 10.75 -12.79 8.64
C ARG A 102 10.50 -11.59 7.72
N GLN A 103 9.32 -11.50 7.13
CA GLN A 103 8.93 -10.35 6.29
C GLN A 103 8.91 -9.05 7.10
N ILE A 104 8.32 -9.05 8.31
CA ILE A 104 8.34 -7.87 9.20
C ILE A 104 9.78 -7.47 9.54
N ARG A 105 10.65 -8.43 9.87
CA ARG A 105 12.06 -8.15 10.16
C ARG A 105 12.81 -7.54 8.97
N ARG A 106 12.54 -8.03 7.76
CA ARG A 106 13.11 -7.46 6.52
C ARG A 106 12.62 -6.04 6.28
N LEU A 107 11.29 -5.80 6.39
CA LEU A 107 10.72 -4.47 6.25
C LEU A 107 11.34 -3.48 7.25
N ARG A 108 11.50 -3.88 8.51
CA ARG A 108 12.16 -3.06 9.55
C ARG A 108 13.65 -2.79 9.34
N LYS A 109 14.35 -3.59 8.52
CA LYS A 109 15.77 -3.38 8.21
C LYS A 109 15.97 -2.49 6.98
N VAL A 110 14.96 -2.41 6.12
CA VAL A 110 14.98 -1.66 4.87
C VAL A 110 14.37 -0.26 5.04
N SER A 111 13.52 -0.07 6.05
CA SER A 111 13.08 1.24 6.55
C SER A 111 14.07 1.81 7.55
#